data_AF-A0A9X4INR9-F1
#
_entry.id   AF-A0A9X4INR9-F1
#
_cell.length_a   1.000
_cell.length_b   1.000
_cell.length_c   1.000
_cell.angle_alpha   90.00
_cell.angle_beta   90.00
_cell.angle_gamma   90.00
#
_symmetry.space_group_name_H-M   'P 1'
#
loop_
_entity.id
_entity.type
_entity.pdbx_description
1 polymer ?
#
loop_
_entity_poly.entity_id
_entity_poly.type
_entity_poly.pdbx_seq_one_letter_code
_entity_poly.pdbx_strand_id
1 'polypeptide(L)'
;MSKFKKKNFLENFSSFPYFHIKLLEQGNVEWSLLINNPDDYYSANNGSIPGLIYYSDTVSFAKRYHLSILQILDEFEVNCGKIKNKPSPHDETQYFNWLSWFAWENMMGEIISFSEY
;
A
#
# COMPACT_ATOMS: atom_id res chain seq x y z
N MET A 1 10.50 20.54 10.06
CA MET A 1 9.82 19.77 9.00
C MET A 1 10.77 19.14 7.96
N SER A 2 12.10 19.12 8.12
CA SER A 2 13.01 18.56 7.10
C SER A 2 13.20 17.03 7.13
N LYS A 3 12.82 16.35 8.23
CA LYS A 3 13.12 14.92 8.49
C LYS A 3 12.25 13.95 7.67
N PHE A 4 10.95 14.21 7.58
CA PHE A 4 9.98 13.28 6.98
C PHE A 4 9.61 13.63 5.54
N LYS A 5 10.62 13.76 4.68
CA LYS A 5 10.40 14.02 3.24
C LYS A 5 10.10 12.73 2.50
N LYS A 6 9.17 12.78 1.53
CA LYS A 6 8.85 11.66 0.60
C LYS A 6 10.11 11.06 -0.01
N LYS A 7 11.05 11.91 -0.45
CA LYS A 7 12.33 11.49 -1.01
C LYS A 7 13.13 10.63 -0.03
N ASN A 8 13.22 11.03 1.24
CA ASN A 8 13.98 10.29 2.25
C ASN A 8 13.35 8.93 2.57
N PHE A 9 12.01 8.88 2.66
CA PHE A 9 11.28 7.64 2.79
C PHE A 9 11.59 6.69 1.64
N LEU A 10 11.44 7.16 0.40
CA LEU A 10 11.63 6.34 -0.80
C LEU A 10 13.10 5.90 -1.01
N GLU A 11 14.09 6.74 -0.68
CA GLU A 11 15.49 6.39 -0.95
C GLU A 11 16.13 5.54 0.17
N ASN A 12 15.71 5.72 1.42
CA ASN A 12 16.44 5.20 2.57
C ASN A 12 15.62 4.34 3.53
N PHE A 13 14.29 4.29 3.40
CA PHE A 13 13.43 3.58 4.37
C PHE A 13 12.51 2.54 3.72
N SER A 14 12.04 2.83 2.50
CA SER A 14 11.09 1.98 1.79
C SER A 14 11.71 0.65 1.36
N SER A 15 11.01 -0.46 1.61
CA SER A 15 11.44 -1.80 1.15
C SER A 15 11.27 -1.99 -0.36
N PHE A 16 10.21 -1.43 -0.95
CA PHE A 16 9.90 -1.52 -2.39
C PHE A 16 9.80 -0.13 -3.05
N PRO A 17 10.90 0.65 -3.13
CA PRO A 17 10.83 2.07 -3.44
C PRO A 17 10.25 2.38 -4.83
N TYR A 18 10.61 1.59 -5.85
CA TYR A 18 10.07 1.76 -7.20
C TYR A 18 8.57 1.50 -7.27
N PHE A 19 8.08 0.51 -6.52
CA PHE A 19 6.67 0.19 -6.50
C PHE A 19 5.89 1.19 -5.62
N HIS A 20 6.43 1.61 -4.48
CA HIS A 20 5.82 2.62 -3.61
C HIS A 20 5.66 3.97 -4.33
N ILE A 21 6.54 4.34 -5.26
CA ILE A 21 6.31 5.49 -6.15
C ILE A 21 4.99 5.33 -6.92
N LYS A 22 4.77 4.17 -7.54
CA LYS A 22 3.57 3.88 -8.33
C LYS A 22 2.31 3.76 -7.48
N LEU A 23 2.46 3.22 -6.28
CA LEU A 23 1.39 3.08 -5.32
C LEU A 23 0.93 4.44 -4.77
N LEU A 24 1.87 5.33 -4.43
CA LEU A 24 1.59 6.71 -4.03
C LEU A 24 0.96 7.53 -5.17
N GLU A 25 1.43 7.34 -6.42
CA GLU A 25 0.79 7.94 -7.61
C GLU A 25 -0.67 7.46 -7.75
N GLN A 26 -0.93 6.16 -7.59
CA GLN A 26 -2.27 5.58 -7.69
C GLN A 26 -3.21 6.04 -6.58
N GLY A 27 -2.73 6.12 -5.33
CA GLY A 27 -3.53 6.60 -4.20
C GLY A 27 -3.86 8.08 -4.29
N ASN A 28 -3.04 8.87 -5.01
CA ASN A 28 -3.24 10.30 -5.24
C ASN A 28 -3.50 11.10 -3.95
N VAL A 29 -2.76 10.77 -2.88
CA VAL A 29 -2.81 11.47 -1.59
C VAL A 29 -1.55 12.33 -1.43
N GLU A 30 -1.74 13.57 -1.01
CA GLU A 30 -0.64 14.46 -0.68
C GLU A 30 0.23 13.89 0.43
N TRP A 31 1.55 13.89 0.24
CA TRP A 31 2.50 13.30 1.18
C TRP A 31 2.39 13.90 2.59
N SER A 32 2.09 15.20 2.69
CA SER A 32 1.90 15.88 3.97
C SER A 32 0.73 15.31 4.76
N LEU A 33 -0.33 14.83 4.10
CA LEU A 33 -1.48 14.21 4.76
C LEU A 33 -1.10 12.84 5.32
N LEU A 34 -0.38 12.05 4.51
CA LEU A 34 0.10 10.72 4.92
C LEU A 34 1.03 10.80 6.13
N ILE A 35 1.94 11.77 6.19
CA ILE A 35 2.86 11.92 7.32
C ILE A 35 2.20 12.50 8.57
N ASN A 36 1.23 13.40 8.42
CA ASN A 36 0.61 14.04 9.57
C ASN A 36 -0.49 13.17 10.19
N ASN A 37 -1.11 12.27 9.42
CA ASN A 37 -2.21 11.42 9.88
C ASN A 37 -2.08 9.99 9.31
N PRO A 38 -0.96 9.28 9.51
CA PRO A 38 -0.72 8.02 8.80
C PRO A 38 -1.75 6.92 9.14
N ASP A 39 -2.26 6.88 10.37
CA ASP A 39 -3.28 5.92 10.80
C ASP A 39 -4.60 6.06 10.04
N ASP A 40 -4.99 7.29 9.71
CA ASP A 40 -6.20 7.60 8.95
C ASP A 40 -6.14 6.99 7.53
N TYR A 41 -4.94 6.94 6.94
CA TYR A 41 -4.74 6.43 5.59
C TYR A 41 -4.36 4.96 5.54
N TYR A 42 -4.13 4.28 6.68
CA TYR A 42 -3.75 2.88 6.70
C TYR A 42 -4.85 2.00 6.06
N SER A 43 -6.08 2.07 6.56
CA SER A 43 -7.21 1.26 6.07
C SER A 43 -7.96 1.93 4.92
N ALA A 44 -7.36 1.96 3.74
CA ALA A 44 -7.95 2.58 2.54
C ALA A 44 -9.23 1.88 2.03
N ASN A 45 -9.56 0.67 2.48
CA ASN A 45 -10.73 -0.08 2.00
C ASN A 45 -12.08 0.41 2.57
N ASN A 46 -12.07 1.29 3.58
CA ASN A 46 -13.29 1.75 4.27
C ASN A 46 -14.04 2.88 3.55
N GLY A 47 -13.48 3.43 2.46
CA GLY A 47 -14.10 4.48 1.64
C GLY A 47 -14.24 5.85 2.32
N SER A 48 -13.76 6.02 3.55
CA SER A 48 -13.97 7.24 4.33
C SER A 48 -12.94 8.33 4.02
N ILE A 49 -11.80 7.95 3.44
CA ILE A 49 -10.65 8.83 3.17
C ILE A 49 -10.07 8.53 1.77
N PRO A 50 -9.62 9.55 1.01
CA PRO A 50 -8.99 9.35 -0.30
C PRO A 50 -7.78 8.41 -0.26
N GLY A 51 -7.53 7.70 -1.36
CA GLY A 51 -6.48 6.68 -1.45
C GLY A 51 -6.85 5.61 -2.48
N LEU A 52 -6.62 4.35 -2.14
CA LEU A 52 -6.98 3.18 -2.96
C LEU A 52 -8.45 2.73 -2.81
N ILE A 53 -9.38 3.68 -2.88
CA ILE A 53 -10.84 3.45 -2.75
C ILE A 53 -11.54 3.15 -4.09
N TYR A 54 -10.86 3.31 -5.22
CA TYR A 54 -11.47 3.24 -6.55
C TYR A 54 -11.44 1.83 -7.14
N TYR A 55 -12.47 1.03 -6.85
CA TYR A 55 -12.53 -0.41 -7.16
C TYR A 55 -12.26 -0.81 -8.63
N SER A 56 -12.58 0.03 -9.62
CA SER A 56 -12.25 -0.25 -11.03
C SER A 56 -10.77 -0.04 -11.35
N ASP A 57 -10.18 0.97 -10.71
CA ASP A 57 -8.83 1.46 -11.00
C ASP A 57 -7.80 0.64 -10.22
N THR A 58 -8.14 0.26 -8.99
CA THR A 58 -7.41 -0.71 -8.15
C THR A 58 -7.27 -2.06 -8.85
N VAL A 59 -8.32 -2.60 -9.50
CA VAL A 59 -8.24 -3.87 -10.22
C VAL A 59 -7.24 -3.77 -11.38
N SER A 60 -7.32 -2.70 -12.17
CA SER A 60 -6.39 -2.47 -13.28
C SER A 60 -4.95 -2.27 -12.81
N PHE A 61 -4.78 -1.57 -11.69
CA PHE A 61 -3.49 -1.34 -11.05
C PHE A 61 -2.87 -2.66 -10.54
N ALA A 62 -3.63 -3.46 -9.78
CA ALA A 62 -3.15 -4.74 -9.28
C ALA A 62 -2.83 -5.73 -10.40
N LYS A 63 -3.61 -5.75 -11.50
CA LYS A 63 -3.26 -6.55 -12.69
C LYS A 63 -1.94 -6.10 -13.31
N ARG A 64 -1.69 -4.79 -13.39
CA ARG A 64 -0.44 -4.23 -13.95
C ARG A 64 0.79 -4.56 -13.10
N TYR A 65 0.67 -4.51 -11.78
CA TYR A 65 1.78 -4.70 -10.84
C TYR A 65 1.69 -6.02 -10.05
N HIS A 66 1.00 -7.02 -10.60
CA HIS A 66 0.62 -8.24 -9.88
C HIS A 66 1.83 -8.94 -9.25
N LEU A 67 2.91 -9.10 -10.01
CA LEU A 67 4.13 -9.74 -9.52
C LEU A 67 4.74 -8.99 -8.33
N SER A 68 4.84 -7.66 -8.40
CA SER A 68 5.40 -6.85 -7.31
C SER A 68 4.55 -6.98 -6.04
N ILE A 69 3.23 -6.97 -6.16
CA ILE A 69 2.34 -7.13 -5.01
C ILE A 69 2.49 -8.54 -4.41
N LEU A 70 2.61 -9.58 -5.25
CA LEU A 70 2.82 -10.95 -4.76
C LEU A 70 4.17 -11.12 -4.06
N GLN A 71 5.22 -10.42 -4.50
CA GLN A 71 6.52 -10.43 -3.82
C GLN A 71 6.43 -9.80 -2.42
N ILE A 72 5.73 -8.66 -2.30
CA ILE A 72 5.47 -8.01 -1.01
C ILE A 72 4.67 -8.94 -0.09
N LEU A 73 3.64 -9.59 -0.65
CA LEU A 73 2.81 -10.52 0.09
C LEU A 73 3.60 -11.74 0.57
N ASP A 74 4.46 -12.30 -0.27
CA ASP A 74 5.31 -13.43 0.10
C ASP A 74 6.28 -13.05 1.23
N GLU A 75 6.95 -11.89 1.12
CA GLU A 75 7.84 -11.39 2.19
C GLU A 75 7.08 -11.18 3.51
N PHE A 76 5.88 -10.60 3.44
CA PHE A 76 5.01 -10.45 4.61
C PHE A 76 4.61 -11.81 5.21
N GLU A 77 4.19 -12.77 4.38
CA GLU A 77 3.77 -14.10 4.85
C GLU A 77 4.93 -14.95 5.40
N VAL A 78 6.15 -14.75 4.90
CA VAL A 78 7.36 -15.36 5.46
C VAL A 78 7.62 -14.84 6.87
N ASN A 79 7.42 -13.54 7.10
CA ASN A 79 7.71 -12.90 8.39
C ASN A 79 6.58 -13.05 9.43
N CYS A 80 5.32 -13.01 8.99
CA CYS A 80 4.14 -12.96 9.87
C CYS A 80 3.29 -14.23 9.84
N GLY A 81 3.57 -15.16 8.92
CA GLY A 81 2.76 -16.33 8.64
C GLY A 81 1.67 -16.08 7.60
N LYS A 82 1.08 -17.17 7.09
CA LYS A 82 0.10 -17.12 6.00
C LYS A 82 -1.21 -16.46 6.40
N ILE A 83 -1.75 -15.62 5.51
CA ILE A 83 -3.07 -15.01 5.66
C ILE A 83 -4.13 -16.07 5.34
N LYS A 84 -5.00 -16.37 6.32
CA LYS A 84 -5.98 -17.47 6.22
C LYS A 84 -7.18 -17.17 5.32
N ASN A 85 -7.57 -15.91 5.17
CA ASN A 85 -8.82 -15.49 4.50
C ASN A 85 -8.56 -14.66 3.23
N LYS A 86 -7.54 -15.03 2.45
CA LYS A 86 -7.28 -14.37 1.16
C LYS A 86 -8.43 -14.65 0.18
N PRO A 87 -8.95 -13.65 -0.54
CA PRO A 87 -9.95 -13.88 -1.58
C PRO A 87 -9.45 -14.88 -2.63
N SER A 88 -10.38 -15.69 -3.16
CA SER A 88 -10.05 -16.61 -4.24
C SER A 88 -9.76 -15.84 -5.52
N PRO A 89 -8.75 -16.23 -6.32
CA PRO A 89 -8.54 -15.68 -7.66
C PRO A 89 -9.73 -15.89 -8.63
N HIS A 90 -10.69 -16.75 -8.27
CA HIS A 90 -11.90 -16.98 -9.06
C HIS A 90 -12.90 -15.81 -8.96
N ASP A 91 -12.84 -15.03 -7.88
CA ASP A 91 -13.48 -13.71 -7.81
C ASP A 91 -12.41 -12.66 -8.12
N GLU A 92 -12.17 -12.42 -9.41
CA GLU A 92 -11.11 -11.51 -9.86
C GLU A 92 -11.25 -10.12 -9.25
N THR A 93 -12.48 -9.59 -9.19
CA THR A 93 -12.71 -8.23 -8.70
C THR A 93 -12.32 -8.13 -7.24
N GLN A 94 -12.78 -9.05 -6.40
CA GLN A 94 -12.43 -9.05 -4.98
C GLN A 94 -10.94 -9.32 -4.77
N TYR A 95 -10.36 -10.25 -5.52
CA TYR A 95 -8.95 -10.62 -5.42
C TYR A 95 -8.01 -9.47 -5.76
N PHE A 96 -8.20 -8.82 -6.91
CA PHE A 96 -7.32 -7.72 -7.34
C PHE A 96 -7.52 -6.44 -6.51
N ASN A 97 -8.74 -6.19 -6.03
CA ASN A 97 -8.97 -5.14 -5.05
C ASN A 97 -8.19 -5.39 -3.77
N TRP A 98 -8.32 -6.61 -3.21
CA TRP A 98 -7.63 -6.98 -1.99
C TRP A 98 -6.11 -6.88 -2.12
N LEU A 99 -5.55 -7.29 -3.26
CA LEU A 99 -4.11 -7.12 -3.53
C LEU A 99 -3.67 -5.65 -3.51
N SER A 100 -4.47 -4.76 -4.09
CA SER A 100 -4.17 -3.33 -4.07
C SER A 100 -4.20 -2.76 -2.66
N TRP A 101 -5.21 -3.12 -1.86
CA TRP A 101 -5.31 -2.67 -0.47
C TRP A 101 -4.21 -3.22 0.40
N PHE A 102 -3.89 -4.51 0.25
CA PHE A 102 -2.77 -5.13 0.95
C PHE A 102 -1.46 -4.38 0.69
N ALA A 103 -1.16 -4.08 -0.58
CA ALA A 103 0.03 -3.30 -0.93
C ALA A 103 0.03 -1.92 -0.26
N TRP A 104 -1.11 -1.23 -0.24
CA TRP A 104 -1.26 0.07 0.40
C TRP A 104 -1.05 0.02 1.90
N GLU A 105 -1.75 -0.89 2.58
CA GLU A 105 -1.65 -1.10 4.03
C GLU A 105 -0.21 -1.44 4.42
N ASN A 106 0.46 -2.31 3.64
CA ASN A 106 1.86 -2.65 3.87
C ASN A 106 2.78 -1.42 3.78
N MET A 107 2.66 -0.62 2.72
CA MET A 107 3.41 0.64 2.58
C MET A 107 3.08 1.64 3.70
N MET A 108 1.81 1.76 4.08
CA MET A 108 1.41 2.67 5.16
C MET A 108 2.00 2.26 6.50
N GLY A 109 2.15 0.96 6.77
CA GLY A 109 2.89 0.47 7.95
C GLY A 109 4.34 0.97 7.98
N GLU A 110 5.01 1.05 6.83
CA GLU A 110 6.35 1.65 6.74
C GLU A 110 6.32 3.16 6.93
N ILE A 111 5.30 3.85 6.42
CA ILE A 111 5.14 5.30 6.61
C ILE A 111 4.90 5.64 8.09
N ILE A 112 4.07 4.85 8.79
CA ILE A 112 3.86 4.96 10.25
C ILE A 112 5.20 4.80 10.96
N SER A 113 5.91 3.69 10.70
CA SER A 113 7.22 3.42 11.29
C SER A 113 8.24 4.54 11.01
N PHE A 114 8.24 5.08 9.79
CA PHE A 114 9.09 6.20 9.39
C PHE A 114 8.75 7.50 10.12
N SER A 115 7.49 7.73 10.44
CA SER A 115 7.02 8.94 11.15
C SER A 115 7.35 8.92 12.65
N GLU A 116 7.55 7.73 13.23
CA GLU A 116 7.92 7.52 14.62
C GLU A 116 9.43 7.56 14.89
N TYR A 117 10.25 7.38 13.83
CA TYR A 117 11.71 7.44 13.86
C TYR A 117 12.25 8.86 14.07
#